data_AF-A0A956VYB7-F1
#
_entry.id   AF-A0A956VYB7-F1
#
_cell.length_a   1.000
_cell.length_b   1.000
_cell.length_c   1.000
_cell.angle_alpha   90.00
_cell.angle_beta   90.00
_cell.angle_gamma   90.00
#
_symmetry.space_group_name_H-M   'P 1'
#
loop_
_entity.id
_entity.type
_entity.pdbx_description
1 polymer ?
#
loop_
_entity_poly.entity_id
_entity_poly.type
_entity_poly.pdbx_seq_one_letter_code
_entity_poly.pdbx_strand_id
1 'polypeptide(L)' 'VAYYVVGGEYKDTTFRELVKPEPVSGPFDTYLEAYEAWRERARATVDQAYARFQIVQTMDAPAIEGLPGSIQAPR' A
#
# COMPACT_ATOMS: atom_id res chain seq x y z
N VAL A 1 -7.56 -13.88 -8.27
CA VAL A 1 -6.66 -13.21 -7.32
C VAL A 1 -7.06 -11.75 -7.30
N ALA A 2 -7.42 -11.21 -6.14
CA ALA A 2 -7.76 -9.79 -6.03
C ALA A 2 -6.53 -8.98 -5.66
N TYR A 3 -6.43 -7.76 -6.18
CA TYR A 3 -5.38 -6.80 -5.88
C TYR A 3 -5.95 -5.66 -5.04
N TYR A 4 -5.15 -5.17 -4.10
CA TYR A 4 -5.52 -4.05 -3.24
C TYR A 4 -4.34 -3.08 -3.17
N VAL A 5 -4.64 -1.79 -3.05
CA VAL A 5 -3.65 -0.76 -2.76
C VAL A 5 -3.79 -0.39 -1.30
N VAL A 6 -2.73 -0.61 -0.53
CA VAL A 6 -2.66 -0.32 0.90
C VAL A 6 -1.47 0.60 1.18
N GLY A 7 -1.56 1.42 2.22
CA GLY A 7 -0.49 2.33 2.59
C GLY A 7 -0.98 3.51 3.39
N GLY A 8 -0.12 4.51 3.49
CA GLY A 8 -0.42 5.75 4.18
C GLY A 8 0.85 6.46 4.62
N GLU A 9 0.72 7.34 5.61
CA GLU A 9 1.82 8.13 6.14
C GLU A 9 2.51 7.38 7.27
N TYR A 10 3.82 7.24 7.14
CA TYR A 10 4.70 6.69 8.16
C TYR A 10 5.29 7.80 9.00
N LYS A 11 5.79 7.43 10.17
CA LYS A 11 6.37 8.38 11.13
C LYS A 11 7.63 9.04 10.57
N ASP A 12 8.37 8.27 9.79
CA ASP A 12 9.63 8.65 9.20
C ASP A 12 9.86 7.85 7.90
N THR A 13 10.96 8.16 7.24
CA THR A 13 11.41 7.49 6.02
C THR A 13 11.98 6.08 6.26
N THR A 14 11.93 5.56 7.49
CA THR A 14 12.26 4.16 7.77
C THR A 14 11.08 3.23 7.48
N PHE A 15 9.87 3.79 7.32
CA PHE A 15 8.64 3.06 6.98
C PHE A 15 8.31 1.91 7.95
N ARG A 16 8.69 2.05 9.23
CA ARG A 16 8.46 1.03 10.27
C ARG A 16 7.15 1.21 11.02
N GLU A 17 6.75 2.46 11.22
CA GLU A 17 5.58 2.82 12.02
C GLU A 17 4.61 3.61 11.14
N LEU A 18 3.47 2.99 10.82
CA LEU A 18 2.38 3.63 10.07
C LEU A 18 1.54 4.45 11.04
N VAL A 19 1.54 5.77 10.88
CA VAL A 19 0.87 6.69 11.82
C VAL A 19 -0.52 7.05 11.32
N LYS A 20 -0.68 7.11 10.00
CA LYS A 20 -1.95 7.45 9.37
C LYS A 20 -2.22 6.50 8.21
N PRO A 21 -2.92 5.38 8.46
CA PRO A 21 -3.34 4.49 7.38
C PRO A 21 -4.36 5.19 6.49
N GLU A 22 -4.20 5.03 5.17
CA GLU A 22 -5.20 5.46 4.20
C GLU A 22 -6.21 4.36 3.89
N PRO A 23 -7.42 4.72 3.40
CA PRO A 23 -8.40 3.75 2.96
C PRO A 23 -7.84 2.85 1.85
N VAL A 24 -7.98 1.54 2.05
CA VAL A 24 -7.58 0.53 1.08
C VAL A 24 -8.39 0.69 -0.20
N SER A 25 -7.72 0.79 -1.36
CA SER A 25 -8.41 0.73 -2.66
C SER A 25 -8.47 -0.71 -3.15
N GLY A 26 -9.66 -1.17 -3.54
CA GLY A 26 -9.89 -2.50 -4.11
C GLY A 26 -11.19 -3.11 -3.61
N PRO A 27 -11.46 -4.39 -3.91
CA PRO A 27 -10.63 -5.29 -4.71
C PRO A 27 -10.57 -4.89 -6.19
N PHE A 28 -9.40 -5.01 -6.81
CA PHE A 28 -9.21 -4.93 -8.26
C PHE A 28 -9.03 -6.33 -8.85
N ASP A 29 -9.58 -6.55 -10.04
CA ASP A 29 -9.49 -7.84 -10.74
C ASP A 29 -8.12 -8.04 -11.41
N THR A 30 -7.48 -6.94 -11.83
CA THR A 30 -6.17 -6.96 -12.47
C THR A 30 -5.13 -6.15 -11.71
N TYR A 31 -3.86 -6.55 -11.84
CA TYR A 31 -2.73 -5.78 -11.32
C TYR A 31 -2.66 -4.39 -11.96
N LEU A 32 -3.06 -4.27 -13.24
CA LEU A 32 -3.00 -3.01 -13.97
C LEU A 32 -3.94 -1.96 -13.37
N GLU A 33 -5.18 -2.34 -13.03
CA GLU A 33 -6.14 -1.44 -12.37
C GLU A 33 -5.63 -1.00 -10.99
N ALA A 34 -5.07 -1.95 -10.23
CA ALA A 34 -4.44 -1.62 -8.95
C ALA A 34 -3.21 -0.70 -9.11
N TYR A 35 -2.44 -0.89 -10.18
CA TYR A 35 -1.28 -0.06 -10.50
C TYR A 35 -1.66 1.36 -10.88
N GLU A 36 -2.74 1.55 -11.62
CA GLU A 36 -3.26 2.89 -11.94
C GLU A 36 -3.71 3.63 -10.67
N ALA A 37 -4.48 2.97 -9.82
CA ALA A 37 -4.91 3.53 -8.53
C ALA A 37 -3.72 3.84 -7.61
N TRP A 38 -2.73 2.95 -7.54
CA TRP A 38 -1.49 3.17 -6.79
C TRP A 38 -0.70 4.36 -7.36
N ARG A 39 -0.55 4.44 -8.68
CA ARG A 39 0.20 5.51 -9.36
C ARG A 39 -0.43 6.88 -9.12
N GLU A 40 -1.75 6.96 -9.15
CA GLU A 40 -2.47 8.20 -8.86
C GLU A 40 -2.20 8.66 -7.43
N ARG A 41 -2.32 7.76 -6.44
CA ARG A 41 -2.04 8.08 -5.04
C ARG A 41 -0.58 8.44 -4.80
N ALA A 42 0.36 7.65 -5.34
CA ALA A 42 1.79 7.90 -5.20
C ALA A 42 2.19 9.27 -5.81
N ARG A 43 1.53 9.70 -6.89
CA ARG A 43 1.71 11.05 -7.44
C ARG A 43 1.11 12.12 -6.56
N ALA A 44 -0.08 11.90 -5.99
CA ALA A 44 -0.72 12.85 -5.09
C ALA A 44 0.08 13.06 -3.79
N THR A 45 0.81 12.04 -3.34
CA THR A 45 1.63 12.10 -2.11
C THR A 45 3.12 12.21 -2.39
N VAL A 46 3.54 12.58 -3.60
CA VAL A 46 4.97 12.61 -4.00
C VAL A 46 5.79 13.56 -3.13
N ASP A 47 5.19 14.66 -2.68
CA ASP A 47 5.82 15.65 -1.81
C ASP A 47 6.01 15.14 -0.37
N GLN A 48 5.32 14.06 0.01
CA GLN A 48 5.39 13.44 1.33
C GLN A 48 6.41 12.29 1.32
N ALA A 49 7.65 12.59 1.69
CA ALA A 49 8.73 11.59 1.73
C ALA A 49 8.46 10.38 2.65
N TYR A 50 7.54 10.53 3.59
CA TYR A 50 7.11 9.51 4.55
C TYR A 50 5.79 8.82 4.14
N ALA A 51 5.17 9.18 3.01
CA ALA A 51 4.01 8.47 2.48
C ALA A 51 4.46 7.33 1.58
N ARG A 52 3.95 6.11 1.83
CA ARG A 52 4.26 4.94 1.00
C ARG A 52 3.04 4.06 0.81
N PHE A 53 2.81 3.70 -0.45
CA PHE A 53 1.73 2.81 -0.88
C PHE A 53 2.31 1.59 -1.58
N GLN A 54 1.63 0.45 -1.43
CA GLN A 54 2.00 -0.82 -2.01
C GLN A 54 0.78 -1.57 -2.53
N ILE A 55 0.98 -2.34 -3.58
CA ILE A 55 -0.05 -3.21 -4.15
C ILE A 55 0.13 -4.59 -3.51
N VAL A 56 -0.92 -5.11 -2.88
CA VAL A 56 -0.94 -6.43 -2.25
C VAL A 56 -1.95 -7.33 -2.96
N GLN A 57 -1.61 -8.61 -3.05
CA GLN A 57 -2.49 -9.62 -3.63
C GLN A 57 -3.19 -10.38 -2.51
N THR A 58 -4.44 -10.79 -2.73
CA THR A 58 -5.25 -11.51 -1.73
C THR A 58 -4.63 -12.83 -1.25
N MET A 59 -3.62 -13.37 -1.95
CA MET A 59 -2.92 -14.60 -1.57
C MET A 59 -1.74 -14.34 -0.61
N ASP A 60 -1.25 -13.10 -0.55
CA ASP A 60 -0.21 -12.60 0.37
C ASP A 60 -0.78 -11.74 1.49
N ALA A 61 -2.08 -11.41 1.44
CA ALA A 61 -2.75 -10.68 2.49
C ALA A 61 -3.16 -11.65 3.61
N PRO A 62 -2.56 -11.58 4.82
CA PRO A 62 -3.14 -12.26 5.97
C PRO A 62 -4.57 -11.75 6.14
N ALA A 63 -5.50 -12.66 6.45
CA ALA A 63 -6.92 -12.39 6.61
C ALA A 63 -7.15 -11.04 7.31
N ILE A 64 -8.01 -10.22 6.72
CA ILE A 64 -8.15 -8.79 6.95
C ILE A 64 -8.64 -8.50 8.38
N GLU A 65 -7.74 -8.58 9.36
CA GLU A 65 -7.83 -7.99 10.69
C GLU A 65 -6.44 -7.44 11.06
N GLY A 66 -6.27 -6.12 10.96
CA GLY A 66 -5.21 -5.37 11.64
C GLY A 66 -3.78 -5.44 11.09
N LEU A 67 -3.55 -5.16 9.81
CA LEU A 67 -2.21 -5.22 9.17
C LEU A 67 -1.14 -4.32 9.83
N PRO A 68 -0.03 -4.91 10.30
CA PRO A 68 1.27 -4.48 9.82
C PRO A 68 2.13 -5.69 9.43
N GLY A 69 2.56 -5.75 8.17
CA GLY A 69 3.51 -6.78 7.74
C GLY A 69 3.31 -7.20 6.30
N SER A 70 4.01 -6.51 5.40
CA SER A 70 4.87 -7.12 4.40
C SER A 70 5.82 -6.03 3.89
N ILE A 71 6.86 -5.78 4.68
CA ILE A 71 8.09 -5.17 4.18
C ILE A 71 8.82 -6.30 3.44
N GLN A 72 8.70 -6.33 2.12
CA GLN A 72 9.63 -7.09 1.30
C GLN A 72 9.92 -6.35 -0.01
N ALA A 73 11.07 -5.68 0.00
CA ALA A 73 11.93 -5.60 -1.17
C ALA A 73 13.38 -5.63 -0.67
N PRO A 74 14.07 -6.77 -0.82
CA PRO A 74 15.47 -6.68 -1.16
C PRO A 74 15.81 -7.40 -2.48
N ARG A 75 16.28 -6.55 -3.40
CA ARG A 75 17.08 -6.73 -4.62
C ARG A 75 16.38 -7.24 -5.89
#